data_AF-A0AAJ2NDF7-F1
#
_entry.id   AF-A0AAJ2NDF7-F1
#
_cell.length_a   1.000
_cell.length_b   1.000
_cell.length_c   1.000
_cell.angle_alpha   90.00
_cell.angle_beta   90.00
_cell.angle_gamma   90.00
#
_symmetry.space_group_name_H-M   'P 1'
#
loop_
_entity.id
_entity.type
_entity.pdbx_description
1 polymer ?
#
loop_
_entity_poly.entity_id
_entity_poly.type
_entity_poly.pdbx_seq_one_letter_code
_entity_poly.pdbx_strand_id
1 'polypeptide(L)'
;MQILKEDDIKRNDGFKNQLQGFFYHQNRLYVLVRRASGIDLLLNSNKVIHGHKPEWMILDFLVNGTQVDLTAKNIDQATEIANSIASRYFSSECVFVNAQDKNFAEQVYKFIKVCVDGSDSNIFTFELKFQSNRFKYSNTCITLTVIPHDPIASELYILHPSIGDILKSIELMKIIFQGKKIGLFFKRSDEYIAIHYSEHPLNKKEREDFKAYMKQFYGLTILPRANL
;
A
#
# COMPACT_ATOMS: atom_id res chain seq x y z
N MET A 1 25.71 -6.64 -14.20
CA MET A 1 24.75 -6.93 -13.11
C MET A 1 25.18 -8.17 -12.35
N GLN A 2 25.71 -7.98 -11.14
CA GLN A 2 26.04 -9.09 -10.22
C GLN A 2 24.76 -9.73 -9.65
N ILE A 3 23.77 -8.90 -9.31
CA ILE A 3 22.47 -9.31 -8.75
C ILE A 3 21.74 -10.34 -9.64
N LEU A 4 21.67 -10.12 -10.96
CA LEU A 4 21.01 -11.09 -11.86
C LEU A 4 21.70 -12.44 -11.90
N LYS A 5 23.04 -12.43 -11.82
CA LYS A 5 23.83 -13.67 -11.79
C LYS A 5 23.64 -14.40 -10.46
N GLU A 6 23.54 -13.67 -9.35
CA GLU A 6 23.22 -14.22 -8.03
C GLU A 6 21.83 -14.87 -8.03
N ASP A 7 20.82 -14.22 -8.61
CA ASP A 7 19.48 -14.83 -8.81
C ASP A 7 19.54 -16.07 -9.72
N ASP A 8 20.28 -16.02 -10.83
CA ASP A 8 20.46 -17.17 -11.72
C ASP A 8 21.07 -18.39 -11.00
N ILE A 9 22.10 -18.15 -10.17
CA ILE A 9 22.76 -19.19 -9.37
C ILE A 9 21.79 -19.74 -8.32
N LYS A 10 21.06 -18.86 -7.62
CA LYS A 10 20.09 -19.26 -6.60
C LYS A 10 18.99 -20.15 -7.17
N ARG A 11 18.52 -19.86 -8.39
CA ARG A 11 17.43 -20.60 -9.05
C ARG A 11 17.87 -21.90 -9.69
N ASN A 12 19.06 -21.91 -10.30
CA ASN A 12 19.65 -23.09 -10.92
C ASN A 12 18.70 -23.83 -11.89
N ASP A 13 17.86 -23.10 -12.63
CA ASP A 13 16.86 -23.62 -13.56
C ASP A 13 17.36 -23.70 -15.02
N GLY A 14 18.63 -23.37 -15.25
CA GLY A 14 19.26 -23.34 -16.57
C GLY A 14 18.96 -22.08 -17.40
N PHE A 15 18.10 -21.17 -16.91
CA PHE A 15 17.79 -19.91 -17.58
C PHE A 15 18.61 -18.75 -17.01
N LYS A 16 18.88 -17.76 -17.87
CA LYS A 16 19.69 -16.59 -17.51
C LYS A 16 18.89 -15.31 -17.61
N ASN A 17 18.98 -14.49 -16.57
CA ASN A 17 18.50 -13.12 -16.57
C ASN A 17 19.43 -12.23 -17.42
N GLN A 18 18.85 -11.40 -18.27
CA GLN A 18 19.56 -10.48 -19.15
C GLN A 18 19.04 -9.07 -18.92
N LEU A 19 19.90 -8.17 -18.43
CA LEU A 19 19.59 -6.73 -18.41
C LEU A 19 19.51 -6.23 -19.85
N GLN A 20 18.36 -5.72 -20.24
CA GLN A 20 18.18 -5.08 -21.55
C GLN A 20 18.47 -3.58 -21.47
N GLY A 21 18.23 -2.97 -20.30
CA GLY A 21 18.56 -1.59 -20.05
C GLY A 21 17.83 -1.05 -18.83
N PHE A 22 18.09 0.22 -18.55
CA PHE A 22 17.35 1.00 -17.58
C PHE A 22 17.18 2.43 -18.08
N PHE A 23 16.11 3.09 -17.69
CA PHE A 23 15.87 4.50 -18.04
C PHE A 23 15.09 5.22 -16.96
N TYR A 24 15.23 6.55 -16.92
CA TYR A 24 14.46 7.40 -16.03
C TYR A 24 13.26 8.00 -16.77
N HIS A 25 12.09 7.98 -16.14
CA HIS A 25 10.89 8.65 -16.65
C HIS A 25 10.01 9.08 -15.48
N GLN A 26 9.54 10.35 -15.48
CA GLN A 26 8.60 10.88 -14.48
C GLN A 26 8.97 10.59 -13.01
N ASN A 27 10.23 10.84 -12.62
CA ASN A 27 10.75 10.57 -11.27
C ASN A 27 10.72 9.07 -10.87
N ARG A 28 10.86 8.19 -11.87
CA ARG A 28 10.95 6.74 -11.70
C ARG A 28 12.10 6.15 -12.48
N LEU A 29 12.65 5.04 -11.99
CA LEU A 29 13.71 4.25 -12.60
C LEU A 29 13.12 2.92 -13.08
N TYR A 30 13.10 2.74 -14.40
CA TYR A 30 12.66 1.50 -15.04
C TYR A 30 13.87 0.59 -15.26
N VAL A 31 13.79 -0.65 -14.79
CA VAL A 31 14.79 -1.70 -15.05
C VAL A 31 14.12 -2.80 -15.88
N LEU A 32 14.67 -3.04 -17.07
CA LEU A 32 14.16 -4.03 -18.03
C LEU A 32 15.01 -5.28 -17.99
N VAL A 33 14.43 -6.38 -17.53
CA VAL A 33 15.08 -7.69 -17.46
C VAL A 33 14.36 -8.66 -18.41
N ARG A 34 15.13 -9.35 -19.23
CA ARG A 34 14.65 -10.42 -20.12
C ARG A 34 15.18 -11.76 -19.59
N ARG A 35 14.31 -12.75 -19.46
CA ARG A 35 14.67 -14.13 -19.08
C ARG A 35 14.01 -15.12 -20.04
N ALA A 36 14.63 -16.26 -20.28
CA ALA A 36 13.93 -17.40 -20.88
C ALA A 36 13.09 -18.12 -19.80
N SER A 37 11.93 -18.67 -20.16
CA SER A 37 11.01 -19.19 -19.15
C SER A 37 10.33 -20.52 -19.43
N GLY A 38 10.49 -21.05 -20.63
CA GLY A 38 9.90 -22.31 -21.04
C GLY A 38 10.25 -22.64 -22.48
N ILE A 39 10.12 -23.91 -22.86
CA ILE A 39 10.30 -24.35 -24.25
C ILE A 39 9.18 -23.72 -25.08
N ASP A 40 9.56 -23.16 -26.21
CA ASP A 40 8.66 -22.63 -27.23
C ASP A 40 8.95 -23.31 -28.57
N LEU A 41 7.97 -23.35 -29.45
CA LEU A 41 8.10 -23.93 -30.78
C LEU A 41 8.24 -22.80 -31.79
N LEU A 42 9.44 -22.64 -32.34
CA LEU A 42 9.70 -21.68 -33.40
C LEU A 42 9.51 -22.37 -34.74
N LEU A 43 8.64 -21.84 -35.60
CA LEU A 43 8.49 -22.30 -36.97
C LEU A 43 9.50 -21.58 -37.87
N ASN A 44 10.40 -22.32 -38.50
CA ASN A 44 11.28 -21.80 -39.53
C ASN A 44 11.21 -22.71 -40.76
N SER A 45 10.74 -22.16 -41.89
CA SER A 45 10.79 -22.83 -43.20
C SER A 45 10.28 -24.28 -43.16
N ASN A 46 9.08 -24.48 -42.60
CA ASN A 46 8.40 -25.76 -42.40
C ASN A 46 9.06 -26.75 -41.41
N LYS A 47 10.00 -26.28 -40.58
CA LYS A 47 10.57 -27.07 -39.47
C LYS A 47 10.20 -26.43 -38.14
N VAL A 48 9.85 -27.28 -37.18
CA VAL A 48 9.69 -26.89 -35.78
C VAL A 48 11.07 -26.92 -35.13
N ILE A 49 11.53 -25.78 -34.64
CA ILE A 49 12.76 -25.61 -33.87
C ILE A 49 12.36 -25.40 -32.41
N HIS A 50 13.02 -26.12 -31.49
CA HIS A 50 12.86 -25.86 -30.06
C HIS A 50 13.60 -24.56 -29.70
N GLY A 51 12.84 -23.56 -29.27
CA GLY A 51 13.34 -22.31 -28.71
C GLY A 51 12.90 -22.14 -27.26
N HIS A 52 13.14 -20.96 -26.70
CA HIS A 52 12.55 -20.58 -25.42
C HIS A 52 11.71 -19.32 -25.54
N LYS A 53 10.58 -19.29 -24.85
CA LYS A 53 9.73 -18.10 -24.81
C LYS A 53 10.45 -17.02 -24.00
N PRO A 54 10.60 -15.79 -24.53
CA PRO A 54 11.13 -14.68 -23.75
C PRO A 54 10.06 -14.20 -22.76
N GLU A 55 10.46 -14.07 -21.52
CA GLU A 55 9.71 -13.37 -20.48
C GLU A 55 10.36 -12.05 -20.15
N TRP A 56 9.52 -11.04 -20.03
CA TRP A 56 9.89 -9.68 -19.67
C TRP A 56 9.51 -9.43 -18.22
N MET A 57 10.44 -8.84 -17.51
CA MET A 57 10.27 -8.31 -16.17
C MET A 57 10.61 -6.83 -16.21
N ILE A 58 9.66 -6.01 -15.76
CA ILE A 58 9.80 -4.57 -15.60
C ILE A 58 9.75 -4.29 -14.11
N LEU A 59 10.83 -3.73 -13.58
CA LEU A 59 10.91 -3.22 -12.21
C LEU A 59 10.87 -1.69 -12.30
N ASP A 60 9.75 -1.11 -11.89
CA ASP A 60 9.51 0.33 -11.97
C ASP A 60 9.66 0.94 -10.57
N PHE A 61 10.86 1.40 -10.23
CA PHE A 61 11.17 1.98 -8.93
C PHE A 61 10.80 3.45 -8.88
N LEU A 62 10.25 3.90 -7.76
CA LEU A 62 10.32 5.32 -7.41
C LEU A 62 11.79 5.73 -7.27
N VAL A 63 12.20 6.93 -7.71
CA VAL A 63 13.63 7.34 -7.71
C VAL A 63 14.29 7.27 -6.34
N ASN A 64 13.52 7.44 -5.26
CA ASN A 64 14.02 7.31 -3.90
C ASN A 64 14.14 5.85 -3.42
N GLY A 65 13.81 4.85 -4.24
CA GLY A 65 13.87 3.42 -3.95
C GLY A 65 12.81 2.86 -2.99
N THR A 66 11.87 3.67 -2.50
CA THR A 66 10.93 3.24 -1.43
C THR A 66 9.69 2.49 -1.95
N GLN A 67 9.47 2.49 -3.25
CA GLN A 67 8.39 1.75 -3.91
C GLN A 67 8.91 1.13 -5.20
N VAL A 68 8.40 -0.05 -5.52
CA VAL A 68 8.58 -0.70 -6.82
C VAL A 68 7.23 -1.19 -7.31
N ASP A 69 6.91 -0.90 -8.57
CA ASP A 69 5.80 -1.52 -9.28
C ASP A 69 6.38 -2.62 -10.18
N LEU A 70 5.75 -3.80 -10.15
CA LEU A 70 6.28 -5.01 -10.80
C LEU A 70 5.37 -5.44 -11.93
N THR A 71 5.95 -5.67 -13.11
CA THR A 71 5.30 -6.40 -14.21
C THR A 71 6.17 -7.58 -14.57
N ALA A 72 5.72 -8.78 -14.20
CA ALA A 72 6.39 -10.04 -14.53
C ALA A 72 5.37 -11.18 -14.49
N LYS A 73 5.68 -12.29 -15.17
CA LYS A 73 4.88 -13.52 -15.01
C LYS A 73 5.12 -14.17 -13.65
N ASN A 74 6.35 -14.13 -13.14
CA ASN A 74 6.70 -14.58 -11.80
C ASN A 74 6.96 -13.35 -10.90
N ILE A 75 5.94 -12.96 -10.13
CA ILE A 75 6.00 -11.80 -9.24
C ILE A 75 6.96 -12.03 -8.06
N ASP A 76 7.05 -13.26 -7.54
CA ASP A 76 7.97 -13.57 -6.44
C ASP A 76 9.43 -13.38 -6.88
N GLN A 77 9.78 -13.85 -8.09
CA GLN A 77 11.11 -13.60 -8.66
C GLN A 77 11.38 -12.12 -8.87
N ALA A 78 10.41 -11.38 -9.42
CA ALA A 78 10.55 -9.94 -9.62
C ALA A 78 10.77 -9.21 -8.29
N THR A 79 10.08 -9.65 -7.23
CA THR A 79 10.19 -9.10 -5.87
C THR A 79 11.57 -9.39 -5.27
N GLU A 80 12.10 -10.61 -5.40
CA GLU A 80 13.43 -10.98 -4.90
C GLU A 80 14.55 -10.16 -5.58
N ILE A 81 14.46 -10.00 -6.91
CA ILE A 81 15.41 -9.18 -7.66
C ILE A 81 15.28 -7.71 -7.24
N ALA A 82 14.05 -7.20 -7.08
CA ALA A 82 13.83 -5.84 -6.62
C ALA A 82 14.38 -5.58 -5.21
N ASN A 83 14.15 -6.50 -4.27
CA ASN A 83 14.70 -6.45 -2.91
C ASN A 83 16.23 -6.40 -2.94
N SER A 84 16.84 -7.22 -3.79
CA SER A 84 18.30 -7.27 -3.94
C SER A 84 18.88 -5.98 -4.54
N ILE A 85 18.19 -5.37 -5.52
CA ILE A 85 18.54 -4.06 -6.08
C ILE A 85 18.45 -2.96 -5.02
N ALA A 86 17.32 -2.87 -4.31
CA ALA A 86 17.11 -1.87 -3.27
C ALA A 86 18.10 -2.05 -2.12
N SER A 87 18.29 -3.28 -1.63
CA SER A 87 19.20 -3.56 -0.52
C SER A 87 20.63 -3.12 -0.82
N ARG A 88 21.08 -3.36 -2.06
CA ARG A 88 22.41 -2.93 -2.50
C ARG A 88 22.51 -1.42 -2.71
N TYR A 89 21.42 -0.78 -3.15
CA TYR A 89 21.35 0.67 -3.29
C TYR A 89 21.43 1.38 -1.94
N PHE A 90 20.68 0.90 -0.93
CA PHE A 90 20.66 1.50 0.41
C PHE A 90 21.76 0.99 1.35
N SER A 91 22.52 -0.03 0.94
CA SER A 91 23.52 -0.70 1.80
C SER A 91 22.92 -1.24 3.10
N SER A 92 21.65 -1.67 3.05
CA SER A 92 20.89 -2.25 4.17
C SER A 92 19.94 -3.31 3.64
N GLU A 93 19.48 -4.25 4.46
CA GLU A 93 18.44 -5.18 4.05
C GLU A 93 17.13 -4.42 3.77
N CYS A 94 16.58 -4.57 2.56
CA CYS A 94 15.34 -3.94 2.12
C CYS A 94 14.39 -5.00 1.56
N VAL A 95 13.15 -4.98 2.04
CA VAL A 95 12.09 -5.89 1.61
C VAL A 95 10.89 -5.08 1.14
N PHE A 96 10.53 -5.25 -0.12
CA PHE A 96 9.25 -4.79 -0.65
C PHE A 96 8.14 -5.73 -0.19
N VAL A 97 7.06 -5.14 0.29
CA VAL A 97 5.86 -5.85 0.71
C VAL A 97 4.72 -5.49 -0.24
N ASN A 98 3.86 -6.46 -0.54
CA ASN A 98 2.72 -6.21 -1.41
C ASN A 98 1.74 -5.23 -0.70
N ALA A 99 1.73 -3.98 -1.19
CA ALA A 99 0.92 -2.90 -0.65
C ALA A 99 -0.52 -2.86 -1.20
N GLN A 100 -0.93 -3.85 -2.03
CA GLN A 100 -2.24 -3.83 -2.69
C GLN A 100 -3.42 -3.79 -1.71
N ASP A 101 -3.28 -4.34 -0.50
CA ASP A 101 -4.35 -4.37 0.51
C ASP A 101 -3.91 -3.93 1.91
N LYS A 102 -2.66 -3.51 2.08
CA LYS A 102 -2.02 -3.40 3.39
C LYS A 102 -1.35 -2.03 3.53
N ASN A 103 -1.72 -1.32 4.60
CA ASN A 103 -1.01 -0.12 5.03
C ASN A 103 -0.19 -0.46 6.27
N PHE A 104 1.03 0.07 6.36
CA PHE A 104 1.84 -0.07 7.58
C PHE A 104 1.15 0.64 8.75
N ALA A 105 1.14 0.01 9.93
CA ALA A 105 0.41 0.51 11.09
C ALA A 105 0.79 1.97 11.45
N GLU A 106 2.08 2.30 11.44
CA GLU A 106 2.57 3.65 11.74
C GLU A 106 2.04 4.71 10.76
N GLN A 107 1.94 4.37 9.49
CA GLN A 107 1.41 5.26 8.46
C GLN A 107 -0.07 5.56 8.69
N VAL A 108 -0.84 4.52 9.04
CA VAL A 108 -2.26 4.67 9.40
C VAL A 108 -2.42 5.49 10.67
N TYR A 109 -1.60 5.28 11.70
CA TYR A 109 -1.67 6.07 12.93
C TYR A 109 -1.33 7.55 12.70
N LYS A 110 -0.35 7.84 11.83
CA LYS A 110 -0.06 9.22 11.41
C LYS A 110 -1.27 9.86 10.72
N PHE A 111 -1.93 9.14 9.82
CA PHE A 111 -3.15 9.61 9.17
C PHE A 111 -4.30 9.84 10.17
N ILE A 112 -4.58 8.87 11.05
CA ILE A 112 -5.63 9.00 12.08
C ILE A 112 -5.36 10.23 12.95
N LYS A 113 -4.10 10.44 13.34
CA LYS A 113 -3.70 11.61 14.11
C LYS A 113 -3.98 12.93 13.36
N VAL A 114 -3.59 13.03 12.10
CA VAL A 114 -3.88 14.22 11.26
C VAL A 114 -5.38 14.50 11.19
N CYS A 115 -6.20 13.46 11.04
CA CYS A 115 -7.67 13.56 11.00
C CYS A 115 -8.27 14.01 12.34
N VAL A 116 -7.73 13.51 13.46
CA VAL A 116 -8.18 13.85 14.81
C VAL A 116 -7.78 15.28 15.18
N ASP A 117 -6.54 15.66 14.89
CA ASP A 117 -5.97 16.98 15.18
C ASP A 117 -6.52 18.07 14.24
N GLY A 118 -7.30 17.70 13.21
CA GLY A 118 -7.87 18.61 12.23
C GLY A 118 -6.81 19.33 11.38
N SER A 119 -5.66 18.68 11.16
CA SER A 119 -4.52 19.29 10.47
C SER A 119 -4.63 19.28 8.94
N ASP A 120 -5.59 18.52 8.38
CA ASP A 120 -5.90 18.53 6.95
C ASP A 120 -7.22 19.27 6.69
N SER A 121 -7.15 20.41 6.01
CA SER A 121 -8.31 21.24 5.69
C SER A 121 -9.32 20.58 4.74
N ASN A 122 -8.94 19.49 4.06
CA ASN A 122 -9.83 18.73 3.18
C ASN A 122 -10.57 17.59 3.91
N ILE A 123 -10.16 17.26 5.13
CA ILE A 123 -10.71 16.13 5.90
C ILE A 123 -11.19 16.61 7.27
N PHE A 124 -12.50 16.53 7.51
CA PHE A 124 -13.09 16.87 8.80
C PHE A 124 -13.63 15.61 9.50
N THR A 125 -13.02 15.22 10.61
CA THR A 125 -13.52 14.11 11.43
C THR A 125 -14.70 14.56 12.28
N PHE A 126 -15.82 13.84 12.20
CA PHE A 126 -17.02 14.14 13.00
C PHE A 126 -17.52 12.98 13.84
N GLU A 127 -17.00 11.76 13.62
CA GLU A 127 -17.34 10.60 14.44
C GLU A 127 -16.15 9.67 14.59
N LEU A 128 -15.93 9.17 15.80
CA LEU A 128 -14.94 8.17 16.14
C LEU A 128 -15.58 7.04 16.94
N LYS A 129 -15.29 5.80 16.57
CA LYS A 129 -15.65 4.61 17.32
C LYS A 129 -14.38 3.88 17.73
N PHE A 130 -14.18 3.69 19.03
CA PHE A 130 -12.95 3.13 19.58
C PHE A 130 -13.20 2.32 20.85
N GLN A 131 -12.24 1.46 21.19
CA GLN A 131 -12.15 0.83 22.50
C GLN A 131 -11.20 1.62 23.39
N SER A 132 -11.41 1.60 24.71
CA SER A 132 -10.46 2.20 25.66
C SER A 132 -9.92 1.14 26.60
N ASN A 133 -8.61 1.18 26.81
CA ASN A 133 -7.89 0.28 27.72
C ASN A 133 -8.10 0.63 29.20
N ARG A 134 -8.82 1.71 29.51
CA ARG A 134 -9.10 2.13 30.90
C ARG A 134 -10.36 1.50 31.48
N PHE A 135 -11.21 0.90 30.66
CA PHE A 135 -12.38 0.18 31.16
C PHE A 135 -11.99 -1.26 31.53
N LYS A 136 -12.49 -1.72 32.68
CA LYS A 136 -12.23 -3.08 33.21
C LYS A 136 -12.77 -4.20 32.31
N TYR A 137 -13.74 -3.89 31.44
CA TYR A 137 -14.36 -4.85 30.53
C TYR A 137 -13.92 -4.58 29.09
N SER A 138 -13.27 -5.58 28.48
CA SER A 138 -12.67 -5.54 27.13
C SER A 138 -13.65 -5.33 25.97
N ASN A 139 -14.96 -5.35 26.25
CA ASN A 139 -16.00 -5.29 25.21
C ASN A 139 -16.70 -3.93 25.14
N THR A 140 -16.21 -2.92 25.89
CA THR A 140 -16.81 -1.58 25.89
C THR A 140 -16.32 -0.80 24.69
N CYS A 141 -17.25 -0.42 23.81
CA CYS A 141 -16.98 0.42 22.65
C CYS A 141 -17.62 1.79 22.84
N ILE A 142 -16.85 2.86 22.63
CA ILE A 142 -17.30 4.24 22.75
C ILE A 142 -17.43 4.82 21.36
N THR A 143 -18.52 5.56 21.13
CA THR A 143 -18.68 6.41 19.94
C THR A 143 -18.72 7.87 20.41
N LEU A 144 -17.80 8.68 19.90
CA LEU A 144 -17.79 10.12 20.06
C LEU A 144 -18.23 10.75 18.74
N THR A 145 -19.29 11.56 18.78
CA THR A 145 -19.83 12.26 17.62
C THR A 145 -19.91 13.75 17.94
N VAL A 146 -19.43 14.57 17.01
CA VAL A 146 -19.58 16.04 17.03
C VAL A 146 -20.39 16.48 15.83
N ILE A 147 -20.84 17.74 15.84
CA ILE A 147 -21.53 18.32 14.69
C ILE A 147 -20.54 18.33 13.49
N PRO A 148 -21.00 18.03 12.26
CA PRO A 148 -20.17 18.17 11.06
C PRO A 148 -19.39 19.49 11.03
N HIS A 149 -18.07 19.40 10.82
CA HIS A 149 -17.11 20.51 10.81
C HIS A 149 -16.71 21.09 12.18
N ASP A 150 -17.35 20.68 13.29
CA ASP A 150 -16.86 21.02 14.62
C ASP A 150 -15.59 20.22 14.97
N PRO A 151 -14.64 20.81 15.71
CA PRO A 151 -13.38 20.15 16.02
C PRO A 151 -13.55 19.05 17.07
N ILE A 152 -13.39 17.78 16.66
CA ILE A 152 -13.42 16.63 17.57
C ILE A 152 -12.24 16.62 18.56
N ALA A 153 -11.14 17.28 18.22
CA ALA A 153 -9.93 17.35 19.05
C ALA A 153 -10.20 17.94 20.45
N SER A 154 -11.04 18.97 20.54
CA SER A 154 -11.36 19.62 21.81
C SER A 154 -12.07 18.68 22.77
N GLU A 155 -13.02 17.89 22.26
CA GLU A 155 -13.74 16.89 23.06
C GLU A 155 -12.82 15.75 23.49
N LEU A 156 -11.93 15.29 22.59
CA LEU A 156 -10.95 14.28 22.93
C LEU A 156 -9.95 14.76 23.99
N TYR A 157 -9.54 16.03 23.95
CA TYR A 157 -8.66 16.61 24.96
C TYR A 157 -9.29 16.55 26.36
N ILE A 158 -10.58 16.90 26.46
CA ILE A 158 -11.35 16.85 27.72
C ILE A 158 -11.50 15.40 28.20
N LEU A 159 -11.75 14.45 27.29
CA LEU A 159 -11.99 13.04 27.63
C LEU A 159 -10.70 12.25 27.88
N HIS A 160 -9.55 12.71 27.38
CA HIS A 160 -8.27 12.00 27.43
C HIS A 160 -7.89 11.47 28.84
N PRO A 161 -8.08 12.21 29.96
CA PRO A 161 -7.82 11.69 31.30
C PRO A 161 -8.65 10.45 31.67
N SER A 162 -9.84 10.29 31.08
CA SER A 162 -10.76 9.18 31.36
C SER A 162 -10.59 8.01 30.40
N ILE A 163 -10.25 8.27 29.13
CA ILE A 163 -10.22 7.24 28.08
C ILE A 163 -8.80 6.82 27.66
N GLY A 164 -7.77 7.60 28.00
CA GLY A 164 -6.38 7.36 27.58
C GLY A 164 -6.12 7.68 26.10
N ASP A 165 -5.00 7.20 25.58
CA ASP A 165 -4.69 7.28 24.14
C ASP A 165 -5.53 6.27 23.36
N ILE A 166 -6.29 6.77 22.39
CA ILE A 166 -7.22 5.99 21.58
C ILE A 166 -6.75 5.77 20.14
N LEU A 167 -5.64 6.38 19.71
CA LEU A 167 -5.24 6.36 18.28
C LEU A 167 -5.13 4.93 17.74
N LYS A 168 -4.57 4.04 18.55
CA LYS A 168 -4.36 2.64 18.19
C LYS A 168 -5.62 1.79 18.31
N SER A 169 -6.68 2.28 18.97
CA SER A 169 -7.92 1.54 19.22
C SER A 169 -9.14 2.06 18.45
N ILE A 170 -8.97 3.06 17.58
CA ILE A 170 -10.03 3.54 16.66
C ILE A 170 -10.37 2.45 15.63
N GLU A 171 -11.57 1.88 15.71
CA GLU A 171 -12.07 0.87 14.78
C GLU A 171 -12.75 1.48 13.56
N LEU A 172 -13.41 2.62 13.77
CA LEU A 172 -14.15 3.34 12.73
C LEU A 172 -14.03 4.85 12.93
N MET A 173 -13.91 5.56 11.82
CA MET A 173 -13.93 7.02 11.76
C MET A 173 -14.90 7.46 10.68
N LYS A 174 -15.74 8.46 10.93
CA LYS A 174 -16.46 9.16 9.85
C LYS A 174 -15.85 10.53 9.64
N ILE A 175 -15.54 10.80 8.39
CA ILE A 175 -14.95 12.05 7.92
C ILE A 175 -15.86 12.73 6.90
N ILE A 176 -15.63 14.02 6.68
CA ILE A 176 -16.13 14.77 5.53
C ILE A 176 -14.96 15.04 4.61
N PHE A 177 -15.06 14.60 3.36
CA PHE A 177 -14.11 14.87 2.30
C PHE A 177 -14.86 15.52 1.13
N GLN A 178 -14.45 16.71 0.72
CA GLN A 178 -15.11 17.49 -0.34
C GLN A 178 -16.64 17.59 -0.16
N GLY A 179 -17.10 17.78 1.07
CA GLY A 179 -18.52 17.89 1.42
C GLY A 179 -19.29 16.56 1.49
N LYS A 180 -18.63 15.41 1.27
CA LYS A 180 -19.23 14.08 1.35
C LYS A 180 -18.83 13.37 2.64
N LYS A 181 -19.80 12.77 3.33
CA LYS A 181 -19.54 11.96 4.53
C LYS A 181 -19.03 10.60 4.11
N ILE A 182 -17.86 10.18 4.59
CA ILE A 182 -17.23 8.89 4.30
C ILE A 182 -16.96 8.18 5.62
N GLY A 183 -17.39 6.93 5.75
CA GLY A 183 -16.99 6.05 6.86
C GLY A 183 -15.74 5.26 6.49
N LEU A 184 -14.73 5.28 7.35
CA LEU A 184 -13.50 4.51 7.28
C LEU A 184 -13.51 3.43 8.37
N PHE A 185 -13.13 2.20 8.01
CA PHE A 185 -13.08 1.04 8.87
C PHE A 185 -11.65 0.49 8.89
N PHE A 186 -11.10 0.30 10.09
CA PHE A 186 -9.72 -0.13 10.28
C PHE A 186 -9.68 -1.58 10.73
N LYS A 187 -9.35 -2.49 9.81
CA LYS A 187 -9.15 -3.91 10.11
C LYS A 187 -7.67 -4.18 10.37
N ARG A 188 -7.35 -4.46 11.62
CA ARG A 188 -5.96 -4.65 12.09
C ARG A 188 -5.52 -6.11 11.93
N SER A 189 -4.26 -6.28 11.55
CA SER A 189 -3.46 -7.50 11.64
C SER A 189 -2.13 -7.15 12.34
N ASP A 190 -1.28 -8.13 12.65
CA ASP A 190 -0.08 -7.92 13.49
C ASP A 190 0.86 -6.81 12.98
N GLU A 191 1.02 -6.67 11.65
CA GLU A 191 1.94 -5.68 11.04
C GLU A 191 1.23 -4.64 10.16
N TYR A 192 0.00 -4.92 9.73
CA TYR A 192 -0.69 -4.12 8.71
C TYR A 192 -2.13 -3.79 9.11
N ILE A 193 -2.61 -2.66 8.60
CA ILE A 193 -3.98 -2.20 8.77
C ILE A 193 -4.62 -2.04 7.39
N ALA A 194 -5.68 -2.80 7.14
CA ALA A 194 -6.54 -2.60 5.98
C ALA A 194 -7.54 -1.49 6.29
N ILE A 195 -7.66 -0.52 5.39
CA ILE A 195 -8.61 0.59 5.50
C ILE A 195 -9.71 0.36 4.48
N HIS A 196 -10.93 0.12 4.94
CA HIS A 196 -12.11 0.05 4.07
C HIS A 196 -12.91 1.34 4.15
N TYR A 197 -13.47 1.80 3.04
CA TYR A 197 -14.38 2.95 3.03
C TYR A 197 -15.79 2.59 2.56
N SER A 198 -16.80 3.28 3.10
CA SER A 198 -18.18 3.16 2.64
C SER A 198 -18.35 3.85 1.28
N GLU A 199 -18.70 3.11 0.23
CA GLU A 199 -18.83 3.66 -1.13
C GLU A 199 -20.12 4.43 -1.39
N HIS A 200 -21.18 4.15 -0.62
CA HIS A 200 -22.53 4.69 -0.85
C HIS A 200 -22.65 6.21 -1.06
N PRO A 201 -21.80 7.09 -0.48
CA PRO A 201 -21.92 8.54 -0.70
C PRO A 201 -21.12 9.06 -1.91
N LEU A 202 -20.28 8.25 -2.56
CA LEU A 202 -19.37 8.70 -3.62
C LEU A 202 -19.69 8.08 -4.98
N ASN A 203 -19.72 8.90 -6.03
CA ASN A 203 -19.78 8.45 -7.42
C ASN A 203 -18.43 7.88 -7.89
N LYS A 204 -18.36 7.35 -9.12
CA LYS A 204 -17.13 6.73 -9.66
C LYS A 204 -15.93 7.69 -9.66
N LYS A 205 -16.12 8.94 -10.10
CA LYS A 205 -15.05 9.93 -10.15
C LYS A 205 -14.61 10.31 -8.74
N GLU A 206 -15.56 10.61 -7.86
CA GLU A 206 -15.30 10.96 -6.46
C GLU A 206 -14.55 9.85 -5.71
N ARG A 207 -14.82 8.57 -6.03
CA ARG A 207 -14.08 7.42 -5.47
C ARG A 207 -12.62 7.42 -5.90
N GLU A 208 -12.35 7.65 -7.19
CA GLU A 208 -10.97 7.69 -7.70
C GLU A 208 -10.23 8.93 -7.17
N ASP A 209 -10.90 10.09 -7.10
CA ASP A 209 -10.34 11.31 -6.51
C ASP A 209 -9.98 11.10 -5.02
N PHE A 210 -10.85 10.43 -4.26
CA PHE A 210 -10.59 10.09 -2.85
C PHE A 210 -9.41 9.12 -2.68
N LYS A 211 -9.36 8.06 -3.49
CA LYS A 211 -8.22 7.11 -3.50
C LYS A 211 -6.91 7.79 -3.87
N ALA A 212 -6.92 8.63 -4.92
CA ALA A 212 -5.76 9.39 -5.36
C ALA A 212 -5.28 10.34 -4.27
N TYR A 213 -6.19 11.04 -3.59
CA TYR A 213 -5.86 11.92 -2.46
C TYR A 213 -5.19 11.13 -1.32
N MET A 214 -5.80 10.02 -0.89
CA MET A 214 -5.23 9.20 0.18
C MET A 214 -3.84 8.64 -0.18
N LYS A 215 -3.65 8.23 -1.43
CA LYS A 215 -2.35 7.74 -1.91
C LYS A 215 -1.32 8.86 -2.01
N GLN A 216 -1.70 10.03 -2.51
CA GLN A 216 -0.79 11.14 -2.74
C GLN A 216 -0.31 11.78 -1.43
N PHE A 217 -1.22 12.08 -0.51
CA PHE A 217 -0.90 12.86 0.70
C PHE A 217 -0.51 11.99 1.88
N TYR A 218 -1.04 10.77 1.96
CA TYR A 218 -0.79 9.87 3.08
C TYR A 218 -0.07 8.59 2.69
N GLY A 219 0.14 8.33 1.39
CA GLY A 219 0.70 7.07 0.89
C GLY A 219 -0.21 5.86 1.12
N LEU A 220 -1.48 6.08 1.49
CA LEU A 220 -2.40 5.03 1.93
C LEU A 220 -3.14 4.39 0.76
N THR A 221 -3.30 3.08 0.85
CA THR A 221 -4.21 2.29 0.02
C THR A 221 -5.54 2.14 0.78
N ILE A 222 -6.63 2.58 0.15
CA ILE A 222 -7.98 2.43 0.69
C ILE A 222 -8.79 1.47 -0.19
N LEU A 223 -9.53 0.57 0.45
CA LEU A 223 -10.29 -0.47 -0.21
C LEU A 223 -11.77 -0.15 -0.15
N PRO A 224 -12.56 -0.46 -1.19
CA PRO A 224 -14.01 -0.43 -1.05
C PRO A 224 -14.42 -1.41 0.07
N ARG A 225 -15.45 -1.06 0.83
CA ARG A 225 -16.06 -2.01 1.76
C ARG A 225 -16.67 -3.14 0.94
N ALA A 226 -16.00 -4.29 0.90
CA ALA A 226 -16.63 -5.53 0.44
C ALA A 226 -17.84 -5.78 1.34
N ASN A 227 -18.97 -6.19 0.74
CA ASN A 227 -20.13 -6.64 1.50
C ASN A 227 -19.66 -7.68 2.53
N LEU A 228 -19.67 -7.30 3.81
CA LEU A 228 -19.58 -8.22 4.93
C LEU A 228 -20.90 -8.97 5.04
#